data_AF-A0A3B0T8G5-F1
#
_entry.id   AF-A0A3B0T8G5-F1
#
_cell.length_a   1.000
_cell.length_b   1.000
_cell.length_c   1.000
_cell.angle_alpha   90.00
_cell.angle_beta   90.00
_cell.angle_gamma   90.00
#
_symmetry.space_group_name_H-M   'P 1'
#
loop_
_entity.id
_entity.type
_entity.pdbx_description
1 polymer ?
#
loop_
_entity_poly.entity_id
_entity_poly.type
_entity_poly.pdbx_seq_one_letter_code
_entity_poly.pdbx_strand_id
1 'polypeptide(L)'
;MNRKISTSKLPKSSKVLNFITKIDYEDTFAVALQNKDIAIEDVYLNVFAHSPKWVNNLLQLRNKIVNFFGIKTTVGEMKKENLKVGEKTGIFKIYALYNNELIAGEDEKHLDFRISILKNEGLLTISTLVHYNNWFGRLYFFIIKPFHKMVAKSMMKSAVTNNRI
;
A
#
# COMPACT_ATOMS: atom_id res chain seq x y z
N MET A 1 15.07 -8.05 -17.84
CA MET A 1 15.75 -8.50 -16.60
C MET A 1 14.71 -8.75 -15.52
N ASN A 2 14.56 -9.98 -15.01
CA ASN A 2 13.61 -10.28 -13.94
C ASN A 2 14.19 -9.84 -12.58
N ARG A 3 13.90 -8.60 -12.16
CA ARG A 3 14.28 -8.11 -10.83
C ARG A 3 13.48 -8.87 -9.76
N LYS A 4 14.17 -9.49 -8.82
CA LYS A 4 13.56 -10.38 -7.82
C LYS A 4 12.96 -9.56 -6.68
N ILE A 5 11.70 -9.83 -6.35
CA ILE A 5 11.05 -9.30 -5.14
C ILE A 5 11.46 -10.16 -3.95
N SER A 6 11.97 -9.53 -2.90
CA SER A 6 12.32 -10.16 -1.63
C SER A 6 11.48 -9.59 -0.48
N THR A 7 11.40 -10.32 0.62
CA THR A 7 10.92 -9.78 1.89
C THR A 7 12.07 -9.11 2.63
N SER A 8 11.80 -8.01 3.31
CA SER A 8 12.77 -7.32 4.17
C SER A 8 12.14 -6.88 5.50
N LYS A 9 12.91 -6.18 6.33
CA LYS A 9 12.37 -5.42 7.47
C LYS A 9 12.00 -4.01 7.01
N LEU A 10 11.18 -3.32 7.80
CA LEU A 10 10.93 -1.90 7.64
C LEU A 10 12.27 -1.13 7.65
N PRO A 11 12.57 -0.31 6.62
CA PRO A 11 13.79 0.47 6.59
C PRO A 11 13.83 1.51 7.71
N LYS A 12 14.95 1.63 8.41
CA LYS A 12 15.13 2.61 9.51
C LYS A 12 14.96 4.07 9.08
N SER A 13 15.16 4.36 7.80
CA SER A 13 14.98 5.69 7.21
C SER A 13 13.51 6.04 6.92
N SER A 14 12.59 5.08 7.05
CA SER A 14 11.16 5.31 6.84
C SER A 14 10.58 6.18 7.96
N LYS A 15 9.81 7.20 7.58
CA LYS A 15 9.11 8.09 8.50
C LYS A 15 7.71 7.60 8.86
N VAL A 16 7.29 6.42 8.37
CA VAL A 16 5.95 5.86 8.59
C VAL A 16 5.58 5.67 10.06
N LEU A 17 6.57 5.48 10.92
CA LEU A 17 6.39 5.37 12.37
C LEU A 17 5.78 6.63 13.00
N ASN A 18 5.92 7.80 12.37
CA ASN A 18 5.29 9.04 12.84
C ASN A 18 3.78 9.09 12.56
N PHE A 19 3.26 8.14 11.77
CA PHE A 19 1.88 8.13 11.28
C PHE A 19 1.07 6.93 11.76
N ILE A 20 1.64 6.09 12.63
CA ILE A 20 0.96 4.97 13.27
C ILE A 20 1.38 4.90 14.73
N THR A 21 0.42 4.73 15.64
CA THR A 21 0.65 4.80 17.09
C THR A 21 1.29 3.54 17.66
N LYS A 22 0.98 2.39 17.07
CA LYS A 22 1.50 1.08 17.47
C LYS A 22 1.52 0.14 16.26
N ILE A 23 2.39 -0.87 16.31
CA ILE A 23 2.50 -1.88 15.25
C ILE A 23 2.17 -3.24 15.86
N ASP A 24 1.03 -3.81 15.47
CA ASP A 24 0.64 -5.18 15.82
C ASP A 24 0.95 -6.15 14.67
N TYR A 25 1.12 -5.64 13.45
CA TYR A 25 1.59 -6.39 12.29
C TYR A 25 2.39 -5.51 11.32
N GLU A 26 3.43 -6.10 10.73
CA GLU A 26 4.14 -5.53 9.59
C GLU A 26 4.46 -6.57 8.53
N ASP A 27 4.49 -6.13 7.27
CA ASP A 27 5.26 -6.79 6.22
C ASP A 27 5.98 -5.78 5.35
N THR A 28 7.01 -6.25 4.66
CA THR A 28 7.81 -5.40 3.80
C THR A 28 8.35 -6.19 2.63
N PHE A 29 8.17 -5.63 1.43
CA PHE A 29 8.65 -6.17 0.18
C PHE A 29 9.61 -5.19 -0.48
N ALA A 30 10.70 -5.70 -1.03
CA ALA A 30 11.74 -4.90 -1.65
C ALA A 30 12.05 -5.38 -3.08
N VAL A 31 12.39 -4.44 -3.96
CA VAL A 31 12.89 -4.71 -5.31
C VAL A 31 13.82 -3.58 -5.75
N ALA A 32 14.83 -3.90 -6.55
CA ALA A 32 15.66 -2.89 -7.19
C ALA A 32 14.81 -2.05 -8.17
N LEU A 33 14.97 -0.73 -8.15
CA LEU A 33 14.40 0.16 -9.15
C LEU A 33 15.20 0.08 -10.44
N GLN A 34 14.51 0.18 -11.57
CA GLN A 34 15.15 0.30 -12.88
C GLN A 34 15.62 1.74 -13.12
N ASN A 35 14.74 2.70 -12.83
CA ASN A 35 15.05 4.12 -12.86
C ASN A 35 15.14 4.67 -11.42
N LYS A 36 16.33 5.12 -11.01
CA LYS A 36 16.53 5.68 -9.65
C LYS A 36 15.95 7.08 -9.50
N ASP A 37 15.73 7.79 -10.59
CA ASP A 37 15.25 9.17 -10.62
C ASP A 37 13.73 9.27 -10.72
N ILE A 38 13.02 8.14 -10.80
CA ILE A 38 11.56 8.12 -10.80
C ILE A 38 11.02 8.84 -9.55
N ALA A 39 10.06 9.74 -9.74
CA ALA A 39 9.40 10.45 -8.65
C ALA A 39 8.55 9.48 -7.81
N ILE A 40 8.43 9.73 -6.51
CA ILE A 40 7.75 8.77 -5.61
C ILE A 40 6.26 8.65 -5.91
N GLU A 41 5.66 9.73 -6.40
CA GLU A 41 4.29 9.82 -6.89
C GLU A 41 4.07 8.88 -8.07
N ASP A 42 5.02 8.89 -9.02
CA ASP A 42 4.96 8.04 -10.21
C ASP A 42 5.14 6.57 -9.81
N VAL A 43 6.02 6.26 -8.83
CA VAL A 43 6.12 4.91 -8.25
C VAL A 43 4.78 4.47 -7.67
N TYR A 44 4.13 5.31 -6.87
CA TYR A 44 2.84 5.00 -6.28
C TYR A 44 1.79 4.72 -7.36
N LEU A 45 1.64 5.59 -8.35
CA LEU A 45 0.68 5.39 -9.44
C LEU A 45 1.01 4.13 -10.27
N ASN A 46 2.28 3.90 -10.56
CA ASN A 46 2.73 2.74 -11.35
C ASN A 46 2.51 1.40 -10.65
N VAL A 47 2.52 1.39 -9.32
CA VAL A 47 2.21 0.20 -8.52
C VAL A 47 0.70 0.07 -8.33
N PHE A 48 0.02 1.11 -7.88
CA PHE A 48 -1.34 1.02 -7.36
C PHE A 48 -2.44 1.28 -8.39
N ALA A 49 -2.18 2.02 -9.48
CA ALA A 49 -3.20 2.30 -10.51
C ALA A 49 -3.41 1.13 -11.48
N HIS A 50 -2.51 0.14 -11.47
CA HIS A 50 -2.46 -0.92 -12.47
C HIS A 50 -2.55 -2.31 -11.83
N SER A 51 -3.59 -2.49 -11.04
CA SER A 51 -3.90 -3.75 -10.35
C SER A 51 -4.13 -4.90 -11.33
N PRO A 52 -3.55 -6.09 -11.08
CA PRO A 52 -3.90 -7.30 -11.82
C PRO A 52 -5.40 -7.58 -11.77
N LYS A 53 -5.97 -8.17 -12.84
CA LYS A 53 -7.42 -8.44 -12.95
C LYS A 53 -7.97 -9.21 -11.74
N TRP A 54 -7.24 -10.21 -11.24
CA TRP A 54 -7.67 -10.98 -10.07
C TRP A 54 -7.74 -10.12 -8.79
N VAL A 55 -6.83 -9.16 -8.63
CA VAL A 55 -6.85 -8.20 -7.49
C VAL A 55 -8.10 -7.34 -7.59
N ASN A 56 -8.41 -6.83 -8.79
CA ASN A 56 -9.64 -6.05 -9.02
C ASN A 56 -10.89 -6.87 -8.67
N ASN A 57 -10.95 -8.14 -9.08
CA ASN A 57 -12.09 -9.02 -8.75
C ASN A 57 -12.23 -9.22 -7.23
N LEU A 58 -11.10 -9.39 -6.51
CA LEU A 58 -11.10 -9.53 -5.06
C LEU A 58 -11.59 -8.26 -4.36
N LEU A 59 -11.12 -7.09 -4.82
CA LEU A 59 -11.57 -5.79 -4.28
C LEU A 59 -13.06 -5.57 -4.56
N GLN A 60 -13.56 -5.93 -5.75
CA GLN A 60 -14.99 -5.87 -6.06
C GLN A 60 -15.81 -6.81 -5.18
N LEU A 61 -15.33 -8.04 -4.92
CA LEU A 61 -15.99 -8.97 -4.00
C LEU A 61 -16.05 -8.37 -2.59
N ARG A 62 -14.93 -7.84 -2.08
CA ARG A 62 -14.90 -7.12 -0.79
C ARG A 62 -15.93 -6.00 -0.77
N ASN A 63 -15.99 -5.19 -1.82
CA ASN A 63 -16.92 -4.06 -1.91
C ASN A 63 -18.37 -4.52 -1.92
N LYS A 64 -18.70 -5.61 -2.62
CA LYS A 64 -20.05 -6.20 -2.61
C LYS A 64 -20.44 -6.68 -1.21
N ILE A 65 -19.53 -7.35 -0.50
CA ILE A 65 -19.76 -7.81 0.88
C ILE A 65 -20.03 -6.63 1.80
N VAL A 66 -19.17 -5.61 1.80
CA VAL A 66 -19.36 -4.46 2.72
C VAL A 66 -20.56 -3.58 2.34
N ASN A 67 -20.88 -3.47 1.04
CA ASN A 67 -22.09 -2.78 0.58
C ASN A 67 -23.37 -3.51 1.02
N PHE A 68 -23.36 -4.86 1.07
CA PHE A 68 -24.48 -5.62 1.63
C PHE A 68 -24.75 -5.26 3.10
N PHE A 69 -23.71 -4.89 3.85
CA PHE A 69 -23.80 -4.37 5.20
C PHE A 69 -23.96 -2.83 5.28
N GLY A 70 -24.27 -2.16 4.15
CA GLY A 70 -24.57 -0.73 4.11
C GLY A 70 -23.35 0.21 4.16
N ILE A 71 -22.13 -0.31 4.03
CA ILE A 71 -20.89 0.49 4.11
C ILE A 71 -20.52 1.01 2.71
N LYS A 72 -20.58 2.33 2.51
CA LYS A 72 -20.16 2.96 1.23
C LYS A 72 -18.64 2.91 1.07
N THR A 73 -18.19 2.53 -0.12
CA THR A 73 -16.77 2.52 -0.50
C THR A 73 -16.47 3.68 -1.43
N THR A 74 -15.70 4.68 -0.97
CA THR A 74 -15.22 5.78 -1.80
C THR A 74 -13.84 5.45 -2.37
N VAL A 75 -13.66 5.72 -3.66
CA VAL A 75 -12.38 5.55 -4.38
C VAL A 75 -12.07 6.89 -5.06
N GLY A 76 -10.94 7.50 -4.71
CA GLY A 76 -10.45 8.69 -5.38
C GLY A 76 -9.83 8.35 -6.74
N GLU A 77 -9.74 9.33 -7.64
CA GLU A 77 -9.09 9.10 -8.93
C GLU A 77 -7.58 8.87 -8.76
N MET A 78 -7.03 7.88 -9.46
CA MET A 78 -5.60 7.56 -9.47
C MET A 78 -4.85 8.47 -10.43
N LYS A 79 -4.73 9.75 -10.08
CA LYS A 79 -4.03 10.77 -10.86
C LYS A 79 -3.01 11.52 -10.01
N LYS A 80 -1.95 12.02 -10.64
CA LYS A 80 -0.83 12.68 -9.96
C LYS A 80 -1.26 13.98 -9.28
N GLU A 81 -2.19 14.70 -9.88
CA GLU A 81 -2.72 15.97 -9.38
C GLU A 81 -3.49 15.82 -8.06
N ASN A 82 -3.96 14.61 -7.76
CA ASN A 82 -4.71 14.27 -6.55
C ASN A 82 -3.82 13.67 -5.45
N LEU A 83 -2.50 13.55 -5.67
CA LEU A 83 -1.56 13.10 -4.66
C LEU A 83 -1.21 14.25 -3.71
N LYS A 84 -2.18 14.65 -2.90
CA LYS A 84 -2.04 15.71 -1.90
C LYS A 84 -2.28 15.15 -0.51
N VAL A 85 -1.49 15.62 0.45
CA VAL A 85 -1.66 15.25 1.85
C VAL A 85 -3.08 15.59 2.32
N GLY A 86 -3.76 14.61 2.90
CA GLY A 86 -5.15 14.73 3.35
C GLY A 86 -6.19 14.24 2.35
N GLU A 87 -5.85 14.13 1.06
CA GLU A 87 -6.76 13.66 0.01
C GLU A 87 -6.70 12.14 -0.19
N LYS A 88 -7.75 11.57 -0.79
CA LYS A 88 -7.79 10.15 -1.20
C LYS A 88 -7.35 10.00 -2.64
N THR A 89 -6.37 9.13 -2.88
CA THR A 89 -5.93 8.74 -4.22
C THR A 89 -6.08 7.23 -4.36
N GLY A 90 -7.07 6.79 -5.13
CA GLY A 90 -7.54 5.41 -5.10
C GLY A 90 -8.26 5.11 -3.79
N ILE A 91 -7.92 3.98 -3.16
CA ILE A 91 -8.55 3.54 -1.92
C ILE A 91 -7.87 4.06 -0.65
N PHE A 92 -6.77 4.81 -0.78
CA PHE A 92 -5.97 5.26 0.36
C PHE A 92 -5.95 6.78 0.46
N LYS A 93 -6.02 7.28 1.70
CA LYS A 93 -5.68 8.65 2.05
C LYS A 93 -4.17 8.84 2.07
N ILE A 94 -3.68 9.97 1.56
CA ILE A 94 -2.27 10.34 1.63
C ILE A 94 -2.00 11.04 2.97
N TYR A 95 -1.08 10.49 3.76
CA TYR A 95 -0.67 11.02 5.07
C TYR A 95 0.58 11.89 4.98
N ALA A 96 1.51 11.53 4.10
CA ALA A 96 2.71 12.32 3.87
C ALA A 96 3.29 12.09 2.49
N LEU A 97 3.93 13.12 1.97
CA LEU A 97 4.65 13.09 0.71
C LEU A 97 6.03 13.73 0.92
N TYR A 98 7.09 12.94 0.74
CA TYR A 98 8.48 13.35 0.77
C TYR A 98 9.13 12.99 -0.57
N ASN A 99 10.28 13.59 -0.90
CA ASN A 99 10.98 13.33 -2.17
C ASN A 99 11.29 11.84 -2.44
N ASN A 100 11.46 11.04 -1.39
CA ASN A 100 11.82 9.63 -1.48
C ASN A 100 10.80 8.70 -0.82
N GLU A 101 9.76 9.22 -0.17
CA GLU A 101 8.81 8.41 0.58
C GLU A 101 7.39 8.96 0.45
N LEU A 102 6.45 8.08 0.12
CA LEU A 102 5.02 8.37 0.15
C LEU A 102 4.37 7.48 1.21
N ILE A 103 3.59 8.09 2.08
CA ILE A 103 2.87 7.40 3.15
C ILE A 103 1.37 7.56 2.90
N ALA A 104 0.70 6.43 2.72
CA ALA A 104 -0.74 6.35 2.48
C ALA A 104 -1.39 5.36 3.45
N GLY A 105 -2.70 5.43 3.65
CA GLY A 105 -3.37 4.53 4.57
C GLY A 105 -4.81 4.91 4.87
N GLU A 106 -5.38 4.29 5.90
CA GLU A 106 -6.70 4.59 6.44
C GLU A 106 -6.71 4.39 7.96
N ASP A 107 -7.53 5.19 8.64
CA ASP A 107 -7.86 5.01 10.06
C ASP A 107 -9.30 4.50 10.14
N GLU A 108 -9.49 3.28 10.64
CA GLU A 108 -10.80 2.65 10.76
C GLU A 108 -11.07 2.20 12.19
N LYS A 109 -12.34 2.10 12.56
CA LYS A 109 -12.75 1.73 13.93
C LYS A 109 -12.17 0.40 14.43
N HIS A 110 -11.80 -0.51 13.53
CA HIS A 110 -11.32 -1.84 13.87
C HIS A 110 -9.81 -1.97 13.74
N LEU A 111 -9.18 -1.26 12.81
CA LEU A 111 -7.73 -1.18 12.67
C LEU A 111 -7.30 0.12 11.98
N ASP A 112 -6.08 0.53 12.25
CA ASP A 112 -5.39 1.55 11.47
C ASP A 112 -4.39 0.86 10.54
N PHE A 113 -4.26 1.38 9.33
CA PHE A 113 -3.44 0.80 8.28
C PHE A 113 -2.56 1.87 7.63
N ARG A 114 -1.28 1.56 7.45
CA ARG A 114 -0.33 2.41 6.71
C ARG A 114 0.45 1.61 5.68
N ILE A 115 0.71 2.24 4.55
CA ILE A 115 1.64 1.81 3.52
C ILE A 115 2.72 2.88 3.41
N SER A 116 3.97 2.47 3.57
CA SER A 116 5.14 3.25 3.18
C SER A 116 5.63 2.76 1.82
N ILE A 117 5.74 3.68 0.87
CA ILE A 117 6.44 3.47 -0.41
C ILE A 117 7.72 4.28 -0.29
N LEU A 118 8.85 3.61 -0.09
CA LEU A 118 10.14 4.25 0.17
C LEU A 118 11.14 3.86 -0.90
N LYS A 119 11.74 4.88 -1.52
CA LYS A 119 12.92 4.76 -2.38
C LYS A 119 14.18 5.08 -1.58
N ASN A 120 15.13 4.16 -1.56
CA ASN A 120 16.44 4.40 -0.95
C ASN A 120 17.54 3.73 -1.78
N GLU A 121 18.53 4.50 -2.23
CA GLU A 121 19.72 4.01 -2.96
C GLU A 121 19.42 3.09 -4.16
N GLY A 122 18.31 3.32 -4.86
CA GLY A 122 17.87 2.50 -6.00
C GLY A 122 17.15 1.20 -5.59
N LEU A 123 16.79 1.05 -4.33
CA LEU A 123 15.89 0.03 -3.83
C LEU A 123 14.52 0.66 -3.54
N LEU A 124 13.46 0.06 -4.08
CA LEU A 124 12.09 0.35 -3.68
C LEU A 124 11.65 -0.62 -2.60
N THR A 125 11.11 -0.09 -1.53
CA THR A 125 10.52 -0.85 -0.44
C THR A 125 9.06 -0.44 -0.26
N ILE A 126 8.17 -1.42 -0.22
CA ILE A 126 6.76 -1.21 0.14
C ILE A 126 6.52 -1.93 1.47
N SER A 127 6.19 -1.15 2.50
CA SER A 127 5.96 -1.66 3.85
C SER A 127 4.51 -1.44 4.25
N THR A 128 3.87 -2.47 4.78
CA THR A 128 2.55 -2.37 5.38
C THR A 128 2.65 -2.44 6.89
N LEU A 129 1.99 -1.53 7.60
CA LEU A 129 1.91 -1.52 9.05
C LEU A 129 0.44 -1.49 9.47
N VAL A 130 0.11 -2.26 10.51
CA VAL A 130 -1.26 -2.34 11.04
C VAL A 130 -1.26 -2.23 12.55
N HIS A 131 -2.16 -1.40 13.06
CA HIS A 131 -2.53 -1.31 14.46
C HIS A 131 -3.94 -1.87 14.64
N TYR A 132 -4.16 -2.80 15.57
CA TYR A 132 -5.51 -3.25 15.90
C TYR A 132 -6.12 -2.37 17.00
N ASN A 133 -7.26 -1.76 16.68
CA ASN A 133 -8.00 -0.93 17.65
C ASN A 133 -8.84 -1.80 18.61
N ASN A 134 -9.17 -3.04 18.23
CA ASN A 134 -9.94 -3.98 19.05
C ASN A 134 -9.78 -5.45 18.59
N TRP A 135 -10.40 -6.37 19.34
CA TRP A 135 -10.45 -7.80 19.02
C TRP A 135 -11.02 -8.09 17.62
N PHE A 136 -12.06 -7.37 17.20
CA PHE A 136 -12.65 -7.57 15.86
C PHE A 136 -11.64 -7.21 14.77
N GLY A 137 -10.86 -6.15 14.93
CA GLY A 137 -9.76 -5.80 14.04
C GLY A 137 -8.72 -6.91 13.90
N ARG A 138 -8.34 -7.51 15.03
CA ARG A 138 -7.41 -8.64 15.05
C ARG A 138 -7.96 -9.86 14.30
N LEU A 139 -9.21 -10.23 14.55
CA LEU A 139 -9.87 -11.36 13.87
C LEU A 139 -10.04 -11.08 12.37
N TYR A 140 -10.49 -9.88 12.02
CA TYR A 140 -10.63 -9.42 10.64
C TYR A 140 -9.29 -9.50 9.90
N PHE A 141 -8.24 -8.92 10.47
CA PHE A 141 -6.93 -8.91 9.81
C PHE A 141 -6.34 -10.31 9.74
N PHE A 142 -6.56 -11.19 10.72
CA PHE A 142 -6.14 -12.59 10.63
C PHE A 142 -6.68 -13.28 9.37
N ILE A 143 -7.94 -13.03 9.02
CA ILE A 143 -8.57 -13.58 7.79
C ILE A 143 -8.00 -12.91 6.54
N ILE A 144 -7.79 -11.59 6.55
CA ILE A 144 -7.36 -10.81 5.37
C ILE A 144 -5.85 -10.92 5.10
N LYS A 145 -5.02 -11.11 6.13
CA LYS A 145 -3.56 -11.16 6.07
C LYS A 145 -2.98 -12.01 4.93
N PRO A 146 -3.41 -13.27 4.68
CA PRO A 146 -2.88 -14.04 3.55
C PRO A 146 -3.17 -13.38 2.20
N PHE A 147 -4.38 -12.84 2.03
CA PHE A 147 -4.76 -12.12 0.81
C PHE A 147 -4.00 -10.81 0.66
N HIS A 148 -3.82 -10.07 1.76
CA HIS A 148 -3.04 -8.83 1.77
C HIS A 148 -1.61 -9.06 1.25
N LYS A 149 -0.89 -10.05 1.80
CA LYS A 149 0.46 -10.40 1.34
C LYS A 149 0.49 -10.75 -0.14
N MET A 150 -0.48 -11.53 -0.61
CA MET A 150 -0.58 -11.93 -2.00
C MET A 150 -0.83 -10.73 -2.92
N VAL A 151 -1.78 -9.85 -2.55
CA VAL A 151 -2.10 -8.63 -3.30
C VAL A 151 -0.88 -7.73 -3.36
N ALA A 152 -0.27 -7.36 -2.23
CA ALA A 152 0.89 -6.47 -2.18
C ALA A 152 2.04 -6.97 -3.08
N LYS A 153 2.38 -8.26 -2.96
CA LYS A 153 3.42 -8.88 -3.80
C LYS A 153 3.06 -8.89 -5.28
N SER A 154 1.79 -9.12 -5.63
CA SER A 154 1.34 -9.12 -7.03
C SER A 154 1.26 -7.73 -7.65
N MET A 155 0.90 -6.70 -6.88
CA MET A 155 0.95 -5.30 -7.32
C MET A 155 2.39 -4.91 -7.68
N MET A 156 3.32 -5.18 -6.78
CA MET A 156 4.74 -4.94 -7.00
C MET A 156 5.28 -5.75 -8.20
N LYS A 157 4.93 -7.05 -8.29
CA LYS A 157 5.33 -7.90 -9.42
C LYS A 157 4.79 -7.39 -10.75
N SER A 158 3.53 -6.95 -10.79
CA SER A 158 2.92 -6.33 -11.97
C SER A 158 3.73 -5.12 -12.45
N ALA A 159 4.11 -4.22 -11.54
CA ALA A 159 4.90 -3.04 -11.88
C ALA A 159 6.30 -3.41 -12.40
N VAL A 160 6.96 -4.41 -11.79
CA VAL A 160 8.28 -4.89 -12.22
C VAL A 160 8.23 -5.55 -13.60
N THR A 161 7.28 -6.47 -13.83
CA THR A 161 7.18 -7.22 -15.09
C THR A 161 6.82 -6.32 -16.28
N ASN A 162 6.10 -5.22 -16.03
CA ASN A 162 5.75 -4.23 -17.05
C ASN A 162 6.72 -3.03 -17.10
N ASN A 163 7.88 -3.11 -16.44
CA ASN A 163 8.93 -2.08 -16.43
C ASN A 163 8.44 -0.68 -16.03
N ARG A 164 7.51 -0.59 -15.07
CA ARG A 164 6.96 0.71 -14.60
C ARG A 164 7.72 1.30 -13.41
N ILE A 165 8.51 0.48 -12.72
CA ILE A 165 9.38 0.84 -11.58
C ILE A 165 10.73 0.19 -11.78
#